data_AF-A0A823XH02-F1
#
_entry.id   AF-A0A823XH02-F1
#
_cell.length_a   1.000
_cell.length_b   1.000
_cell.length_c   1.000
_cell.angle_alpha   90.00
_cell.angle_beta   90.00
_cell.angle_gamma   90.00
#
_symmetry.space_group_name_H-M   'P 1'
#
loop_
_entity.id
_entity.type
_entity.pdbx_description
1 polymer ?
#
loop_
_entity_poly.entity_id
_entity_poly.type
_entity_poly.pdbx_seq_one_letter_code
_entity_poly.pdbx_strand_id
1 'polypeptide(L)'
;MNPKELISQIKDYADIADASYAMLQYVWENIEQDEKNNIYKADKLTFGDKLKQDIVMKNSKRENIVKPKNTNTAYACAIQARFEQNKIVKIEPKYCISLINTCFDSKEITLDNDISRVG
;
A
#
# COMPACT_ATOMS: atom_id res chain seq x y z
N MET A 1 -27.62 0.39 -3.02
CA MET A 1 -26.66 0.37 -4.14
C MET A 1 -27.42 0.05 -5.42
N ASN A 2 -27.29 0.88 -6.44
CA ASN A 2 -27.94 0.69 -7.73
C ASN A 2 -27.20 -0.40 -8.54
N PRO A 3 -27.89 -1.30 -9.27
CA PRO A 3 -27.25 -2.28 -10.14
C PRO A 3 -26.21 -1.71 -11.11
N LYS A 4 -26.43 -0.50 -11.65
CA LYS A 4 -25.45 0.17 -12.53
C LYS A 4 -24.17 0.57 -11.78
N GLU A 5 -24.29 1.02 -10.54
CA GLU A 5 -23.14 1.36 -9.70
C GLU A 5 -22.33 0.11 -9.36
N LEU A 6 -23.02 -1.00 -9.07
CA LEU A 6 -22.36 -2.28 -8.80
C LEU A 6 -21.60 -2.79 -10.02
N ILE A 7 -22.21 -2.74 -11.21
CA ILE A 7 -21.57 -3.15 -12.45
C ILE A 7 -20.34 -2.26 -12.76
N SER A 8 -20.45 -0.95 -12.52
CA SER A 8 -19.31 -0.03 -12.70
C SER A 8 -18.16 -0.38 -11.76
N GLN A 9 -18.43 -0.62 -10.47
CA GLN A 9 -17.40 -0.99 -9.51
C GLN A 9 -16.72 -2.32 -9.88
N ILE A 10 -17.48 -3.32 -10.31
CA ILE A 10 -16.91 -4.61 -10.74
C ILE A 10 -16.01 -4.43 -11.96
N LYS A 11 -16.42 -3.59 -12.92
CA LYS A 11 -15.61 -3.29 -14.11
C LYS A 11 -14.32 -2.56 -13.74
N ASP A 12 -14.40 -1.54 -12.88
CA ASP A 12 -13.22 -0.82 -12.38
C ASP A 12 -12.25 -1.78 -11.69
N TYR A 13 -12.75 -2.74 -10.90
CA TYR A 13 -11.91 -3.77 -10.28
C TYR A 13 -11.26 -4.71 -11.29
N ALA A 14 -11.96 -5.07 -12.37
CA ALA A 14 -11.40 -5.90 -13.43
C ALA A 14 -10.29 -5.16 -14.20
N ASP A 15 -10.54 -3.90 -14.57
CA ASP A 15 -9.57 -3.06 -15.29
C ASP A 15 -8.33 -2.78 -14.42
N ILE A 16 -8.51 -2.57 -13.11
CA ILE A 16 -7.41 -2.44 -12.14
C ILE A 16 -6.61 -3.74 -12.02
N ALA A 17 -7.28 -4.90 -11.97
CA ALA A 17 -6.59 -6.19 -11.90
C ALA A 17 -5.74 -6.45 -13.14
N ASP A 18 -6.27 -6.13 -14.32
CA ASP A 18 -5.59 -6.29 -15.61
C ASP A 18 -4.38 -5.34 -15.75
N ALA A 19 -4.55 -4.06 -15.37
CA ALA A 19 -3.47 -3.08 -15.35
C ALA A 19 -2.39 -3.42 -14.31
N SER A 20 -2.78 -3.92 -13.14
CA SER A 20 -1.84 -4.38 -12.11
C SER A 20 -1.01 -5.54 -12.64
N TYR A 21 -1.60 -6.47 -13.39
CA TYR A 21 -0.87 -7.57 -14.03
C TYR A 21 0.13 -7.07 -15.08
N ALA A 22 -0.21 -6.01 -15.82
CA ALA A 22 0.60 -5.48 -16.92
C ALA A 22 1.77 -4.56 -16.49
N MET A 23 1.69 -3.87 -15.34
CA MET A 23 2.69 -2.86 -14.89
C MET A 23 3.57 -3.29 -13.70
N LEU A 24 3.50 -4.55 -13.24
CA LEU A 24 4.22 -5.03 -12.05
C LEU A 24 5.76 -4.97 -12.14
N GLN A 25 6.34 -4.93 -13.34
CA GLN A 25 7.79 -4.70 -13.49
C GLN A 25 8.19 -3.32 -12.98
N TYR A 26 7.37 -2.29 -13.15
CA TYR A 26 7.65 -0.94 -12.65
C TYR A 26 7.42 -0.81 -11.15
N VAL A 27 6.51 -1.60 -10.56
CA VAL A 27 6.36 -1.72 -9.11
C VAL A 27 7.64 -2.31 -8.49
N TRP A 28 8.26 -3.31 -9.12
CA TRP A 28 9.53 -3.87 -8.65
C TRP A 28 10.69 -2.86 -8.64
N GLU A 29 10.75 -1.97 -9.64
CA GLU A 29 11.80 -0.94 -9.74
C GLU A 29 11.50 0.33 -8.92
N ASN A 30 10.22 0.64 -8.65
CA ASN A 30 9.78 1.91 -8.03
C ASN A 30 8.97 1.76 -6.75
N ILE A 31 8.85 0.57 -6.12
CA ILE A 31 8.37 0.51 -4.73
C ILE A 31 9.27 1.43 -3.92
N GLU A 32 8.67 2.52 -3.43
CA GLU A 32 9.36 3.50 -2.61
C GLU A 32 9.99 2.77 -1.42
N GLN A 33 11.32 2.70 -1.43
CA GLN A 33 12.06 2.46 -0.21
C GLN A 33 11.87 3.72 0.65
N ASP A 34 10.80 3.75 1.45
CA ASP A 34 10.61 4.82 2.42
C ASP A 34 11.60 4.61 3.58
N GLU A 35 12.76 5.25 3.45
CA GLU A 35 13.84 5.27 4.43
C GLU A 35 13.40 5.81 5.79
N LYS A 36 12.43 6.72 5.80
CA LYS A 36 11.98 7.42 7.00
C LYS A 36 11.09 6.53 7.86
N ASN A 37 10.32 5.65 7.22
CA ASN A 37 9.37 4.75 7.88
C ASN A 37 9.81 3.26 7.87
N ASN A 38 11.03 2.93 7.41
CA ASN A 38 11.57 1.57 7.33
C ASN A 38 10.71 0.59 6.49
N ILE A 39 10.20 1.05 5.35
CA ILE A 39 9.30 0.25 4.53
C ILE A 39 10.09 -0.41 3.40
N TYR A 40 10.28 -1.73 3.52
CA TYR A 40 11.04 -2.56 2.57
C TYR A 40 10.16 -3.70 2.09
N LYS A 41 9.41 -3.48 1.01
CA LYS A 41 8.36 -4.41 0.57
C LYS A 41 8.74 -5.26 -0.65
N ALA A 42 9.85 -4.98 -1.33
CA ALA A 42 10.23 -5.69 -2.56
C ALA A 42 10.79 -7.10 -2.28
N ASP A 43 9.98 -8.14 -2.54
CA ASP A 43 10.32 -9.55 -2.31
C ASP A 43 10.75 -10.36 -3.53
N LYS A 44 10.84 -9.70 -4.70
CA LYS A 44 11.20 -10.33 -5.99
C LYS A 44 10.26 -11.47 -6.40
N LEU A 45 9.09 -11.59 -5.78
CA LEU A 45 8.06 -12.55 -6.16
C LEU A 45 7.02 -11.84 -7.01
N THR A 46 6.71 -12.41 -8.18
CA THR A 46 5.72 -11.87 -9.11
C THR A 46 4.35 -12.53 -8.95
N PHE A 47 4.21 -13.49 -8.02
CA PHE A 47 2.99 -14.25 -7.80
C PHE A 47 2.94 -14.88 -6.40
N GLY A 48 1.73 -15.20 -5.95
CA GLY A 48 1.44 -15.81 -4.66
C GLY A 48 0.98 -14.80 -3.62
N ASP A 49 0.12 -15.24 -2.71
CA ASP A 49 -0.43 -14.44 -1.61
C ASP A 49 0.58 -14.31 -0.46
N LYS A 50 1.33 -15.38 -0.16
CA LYS A 50 2.27 -15.45 0.96
C LYS A 50 3.67 -15.93 0.57
N LEU A 51 4.66 -15.46 1.33
CA LEU A 51 6.03 -15.97 1.27
C LEU A 51 6.09 -17.45 1.69
N LYS A 52 6.69 -18.29 0.83
CA LYS A 52 6.91 -19.72 1.13
C LYS A 52 8.12 -19.98 2.02
N GLN A 53 9.03 -19.02 2.10
CA GLN A 53 10.27 -19.06 2.88
C GLN A 53 10.67 -17.64 3.29
N ASP A 54 11.56 -17.53 4.26
CA ASP A 54 12.18 -16.27 4.63
C ASP A 54 12.99 -15.73 3.45
N ILE A 55 12.94 -14.42 3.26
CA ILE A 55 13.73 -13.74 2.25
C ILE A 55 14.56 -12.63 2.88
N VAL A 56 15.79 -12.50 2.41
CA VAL A 56 16.69 -11.43 2.83
C VAL A 56 16.64 -10.33 1.79
N MET A 57 16.23 -9.15 2.25
CA MET A 57 16.23 -7.91 1.49
C MET A 57 17.37 -7.02 1.98
N LYS A 58 17.76 -6.05 1.16
CA LYS A 58 18.60 -4.95 1.62
C LYS A 58 17.75 -3.71 1.78
N ASN A 59 17.93 -3.00 2.89
CA ASN A 59 17.42 -1.64 3.00
C ASN A 59 18.26 -0.67 2.17
N SER A 60 17.83 0.59 2.13
CA SER A 60 18.55 1.69 1.46
C SER A 60 19.94 1.93 2.07
N LYS A 61 20.13 1.60 3.35
CA LYS A 61 21.44 1.60 4.04
C LYS A 61 22.30 0.37 3.74
N ARG A 62 21.84 -0.53 2.85
CA ARG A 62 22.47 -1.81 2.46
C ARG A 62 22.59 -2.84 3.58
N GLU A 63 21.88 -2.67 4.68
CA GLU A 63 21.76 -3.63 5.76
C GLU A 63 20.74 -4.71 5.39
N ASN A 64 20.97 -5.93 5.87
CA ASN A 64 20.09 -7.06 5.61
C ASN A 64 18.86 -7.00 6.51
N ILE A 65 17.67 -7.08 5.90
CA ILE A 65 16.38 -7.20 6.57
C ILE A 65 15.72 -8.50 6.15
N VAL A 66 15.16 -9.22 7.11
CA VAL A 66 14.45 -10.48 6.85
C VAL A 66 12.96 -10.21 6.78
N LYS A 67 12.33 -10.56 5.65
CA LYS A 67 10.88 -10.66 5.55
C LYS A 67 10.50 -12.13 5.80
N PRO A 68 9.78 -12.44 6.90
CA PRO A 68 9.58 -13.81 7.33
C PRO A 68 8.58 -14.55 6.44
N LYS A 69 8.72 -15.87 6.37
CA LYS A 69 7.78 -16.80 5.77
C LYS A 69 6.36 -16.53 6.27
N ASN A 70 5.38 -16.79 5.41
CA ASN A 70 3.95 -16.63 5.68
C ASN A 70 3.47 -15.17 5.80
N THR A 71 4.33 -14.19 5.49
CA THR A 71 3.90 -12.79 5.29
C THR A 71 3.40 -12.55 3.88
N ASN A 72 2.54 -11.55 3.72
CA ASN A 72 1.97 -11.19 2.42
C ASN A 72 3.08 -10.79 1.44
N THR A 73 2.97 -11.24 0.19
CA THR A 73 3.90 -10.81 -0.85
C THR A 73 3.72 -9.32 -1.18
N ALA A 74 4.72 -8.71 -1.81
CA ALA A 74 4.63 -7.36 -2.37
C ALA A 74 3.42 -7.25 -3.32
N TYR A 75 3.21 -8.31 -4.11
CA TYR A 75 2.07 -8.48 -5.00
C TYR A 75 0.73 -8.44 -4.25
N ALA A 76 0.60 -9.23 -3.18
CA ALA A 76 -0.62 -9.25 -2.37
C ALA A 76 -0.88 -7.90 -1.68
N CYS A 77 0.18 -7.23 -1.19
CA CYS A 77 0.08 -5.87 -0.63
C CYS A 77 -0.36 -4.85 -1.68
N ALA A 78 0.18 -4.90 -2.91
CA ALA A 78 -0.21 -3.99 -3.99
C ALA A 78 -1.70 -4.11 -4.34
N ILE A 79 -2.19 -5.34 -4.43
CA ILE A 79 -3.61 -5.63 -4.63
C ILE A 79 -4.43 -5.09 -3.46
N GLN A 80 -4.03 -5.38 -2.22
CA GLN A 80 -4.75 -4.92 -1.03
C GLN A 80 -4.87 -3.39 -0.99
N ALA A 81 -3.78 -2.65 -1.22
CA ALA A 81 -3.78 -1.19 -1.20
C ALA A 81 -4.74 -0.61 -2.24
N ARG A 82 -4.87 -1.29 -3.38
CA ARG A 82 -5.79 -0.92 -4.47
C ARG A 82 -7.25 -1.14 -4.10
N PHE A 83 -7.59 -2.35 -3.65
CA PHE A 83 -8.96 -2.67 -3.26
C PHE A 83 -9.42 -1.85 -2.05
N GLU A 84 -8.52 -1.55 -1.12
CA GLU A 84 -8.82 -0.83 0.10
C GLU A 84 -8.48 0.68 0.01
N GLN A 85 -8.33 1.27 -1.18
CA GLN A 85 -7.84 2.65 -1.34
C GLN A 85 -8.60 3.71 -0.53
N ASN A 86 -9.91 3.51 -0.32
CA ASN A 86 -10.79 4.43 0.41
C ASN A 86 -10.94 4.07 1.90
N LYS A 87 -10.26 3.02 2.37
CA LYS A 87 -10.30 2.61 3.77
C LYS A 87 -9.57 3.64 4.61
N ILE A 88 -10.26 4.16 5.63
CA ILE A 88 -9.68 5.08 6.61
C ILE A 88 -8.75 4.27 7.51
N VAL A 89 -7.46 4.62 7.52
CA VAL A 89 -6.43 4.00 8.37
C VAL A 89 -6.12 4.82 9.62
N LYS A 90 -6.30 6.14 9.56
CA LYS A 90 -6.07 7.04 10.68
C LYS A 90 -6.94 8.28 10.54
N ILE A 91 -7.44 8.80 11.66
CA ILE A 91 -8.07 10.11 11.74
C ILE A 91 -7.14 11.00 12.56
N GLU A 92 -6.64 12.07 11.96
CA GLU A 92 -5.87 13.07 12.68
C GLU A 92 -6.84 14.02 13.38
N PRO A 93 -6.69 14.24 14.70
CA PRO A 93 -7.61 15.09 15.44
C PRO A 93 -7.39 16.55 15.06
N LYS A 94 -8.46 17.34 15.18
CA LYS A 94 -8.40 18.80 15.07
C LYS A 94 -7.40 19.35 16.08
N TYR A 95 -6.51 20.23 15.65
CA TYR A 95 -5.59 20.91 16.56
C TYR A 95 -5.45 22.39 16.21
N CYS A 96 -5.25 23.22 17.22
CA CYS A 96 -5.15 24.67 17.10
C CYS A 96 -3.81 25.16 17.63
N ILE A 97 -3.18 26.06 16.90
CA ILE A 97 -1.95 26.74 17.30
C ILE A 97 -2.32 28.12 17.85
N SER A 98 -2.36 28.23 19.18
CA SER A 98 -2.78 29.46 19.88
C SER A 98 -1.94 30.68 19.53
N LEU A 99 -0.65 30.50 19.22
CA LEU A 99 0.28 31.59 18.92
C LEU A 99 -0.08 32.37 17.64
N ILE A 100 -0.77 31.71 16.71
CA ILE A 100 -1.16 32.27 15.40
C ILE A 100 -2.67 32.22 15.16
N ASN A 101 -3.47 31.92 16.21
CA ASN A 101 -4.93 31.77 16.14
C ASN A 101 -5.41 30.92 14.95
N THR A 102 -4.66 29.89 14.58
CA THR A 102 -4.95 29.05 13.42
C THR A 102 -5.31 27.65 13.87
N CYS A 103 -6.39 27.08 13.32
CA CYS A 103 -6.83 25.71 13.60
C CYS A 103 -6.80 24.87 12.32
N PHE A 104 -6.36 23.63 12.44
CA PHE A 104 -6.39 22.61 11.39
C PHE A 104 -7.49 21.60 11.70
N ASP A 105 -8.42 21.39 10.76
CA ASP A 105 -9.51 20.45 10.93
C ASP A 105 -9.04 19.00 10.87
N SER A 106 -9.90 18.10 11.36
CA SER A 106 -9.61 16.67 11.36
C SER A 106 -9.44 16.15 9.94
N LYS A 107 -8.41 15.32 9.73
CA LYS A 107 -8.09 14.74 8.43
C LYS A 107 -8.18 13.23 8.48
N GLU A 108 -9.00 12.67 7.59
CA GLU A 108 -9.00 11.22 7.33
C GLU A 108 -7.81 10.88 6.43
N ILE A 109 -7.01 9.92 6.88
CA ILE A 109 -5.94 9.32 6.11
C ILE A 109 -6.46 7.99 5.58
N THR A 110 -6.47 7.86 4.26
CA THR A 110 -6.84 6.61 3.59
C THR A 110 -5.60 5.86 3.12
N LEU A 111 -5.80 4.65 2.60
CA LEU A 111 -4.71 3.89 1.99
C LEU A 111 -4.21 4.54 0.70
N ASP A 112 -5.07 5.20 -0.08
CA ASP A 112 -4.67 5.95 -1.29
C ASP A 112 -3.78 5.14 -2.26
N ASN A 113 -4.06 3.84 -2.39
CA ASN A 113 -3.24 2.89 -3.17
C ASN A 113 -1.77 2.77 -2.70
N ASP A 114 -1.44 3.32 -1.53
CA ASP A 114 -0.10 3.32 -0.96
C ASP A 114 0.17 1.99 -0.27
N ILE A 115 1.03 1.19 -0.91
CA ILE A 115 1.40 -0.11 -0.37
C ILE A 115 2.16 -0.01 0.94
N SER A 116 2.71 1.16 1.28
CA SER A 116 3.43 1.40 2.53
C SER A 116 2.47 1.29 3.74
N ARG A 117 1.20 1.62 3.53
CA ARG A 117 0.14 1.68 4.55
C ARG A 117 -0.66 0.39 4.72
N VAL A 118 -0.39 -0.64 3.91
CA VAL A 118 -0.99 -1.98 4.04
C VAL A 118 -0.03 -2.98 4.68
N GLY A 119 -0.54 -3.84 5.55
CA GLY A 119 0.28 -4.82 6.29
C GLY A 119 0.22 -4.57 7.77
#